data_AF-A0A535Z916-F1
#
_entry.id   AF-A0A535Z916-F1
#
_cell.length_a   1.000
_cell.length_b   1.000
_cell.length_c   1.000
_cell.angle_alpha   90.00
_cell.angle_beta   90.00
_cell.angle_gamma   90.00
#
_symmetry.space_group_name_H-M   'P 1'
#
loop_
_entity.id
_entity.type
_entity.pdbx_description
1 polymer ?
#
loop_
_entity_poly.entity_id
_entity_poly.type
_entity_poly.pdbx_seq_one_letter_code
_entity_poly.pdbx_strand_id
1 'polypeptide(L)'
;MNVRAHRSRQIALDRCLQLLEEAQVRGQVRIDGPLGASLRRHLERAGVIADHRLEGRRIDRVLDDIFALQAQLLGQDPEDSRHHNGS
;
A
#
# COMPACT_ATOMS: atom_id res chain seq x y z
N MET A 1 -20.71 -6.63 5.50
CA MET A 1 -19.48 -6.09 4.88
C MET A 1 -19.67 -6.00 3.38
N ASN A 2 -19.50 -4.80 2.79
CA ASN A 2 -19.87 -4.53 1.40
C ASN A 2 -18.73 -4.99 0.45
N VAL A 3 -18.81 -6.22 -0.06
CA VAL A 3 -17.77 -6.89 -0.89
C VAL A 3 -17.27 -6.01 -2.05
N ARG A 4 -18.14 -5.16 -2.62
CA ARG A 4 -17.78 -4.22 -3.68
C ARG A 4 -16.80 -3.13 -3.21
N ALA A 5 -17.02 -2.58 -2.02
CA ALA A 5 -16.13 -1.57 -1.45
C ALA A 5 -14.76 -2.17 -1.12
N HIS A 6 -14.73 -3.41 -0.60
CA HIS A 6 -13.48 -4.14 -0.34
C HIS A 6 -12.70 -4.38 -1.64
N ARG A 7 -13.38 -4.85 -2.69
CA ARG A 7 -12.77 -5.08 -4.01
C ARG A 7 -12.22 -3.78 -4.62
N SER A 8 -12.95 -2.67 -4.52
CA SER A 8 -12.48 -1.38 -5.04
C SER A 8 -11.23 -0.88 -4.32
N ARG A 9 -11.10 -1.11 -3.01
CA ARG A 9 -9.89 -0.77 -2.24
C ARG A 9 -8.70 -1.63 -2.64
N GLN A 10 -8.90 -2.94 -2.79
CA GLN A 10 -7.86 -3.86 -3.26
C GLN A 10 -7.33 -3.46 -4.64
N ILE A 11 -8.22 -3.16 -5.59
CA ILE A 11 -7.82 -2.71 -6.94
C ILE A 11 -7.00 -1.41 -6.87
N ALA A 12 -7.36 -0.50 -5.96
CA ALA A 12 -6.63 0.74 -5.80
C ALA A 12 -5.21 0.51 -5.25
N LEU A 13 -5.04 -0.39 -4.28
CA LEU A 13 -3.73 -0.76 -3.74
C LEU A 13 -2.88 -1.53 -4.74
N ASP A 14 -3.48 -2.43 -5.52
CA ASP A 14 -2.81 -3.16 -6.61
C ASP A 14 -2.22 -2.19 -7.65
N ARG A 15 -2.98 -1.13 -8.01
CA ARG A 15 -2.46 -0.06 -8.88
C ARG A 15 -1.29 0.70 -8.26
N CYS A 16 -1.26 0.91 -6.95
CA CYS A 16 -0.10 1.50 -6.30
C CYS A 16 1.13 0.61 -6.42
N LEU A 17 0.99 -0.70 -6.22
CA LEU A 17 2.08 -1.66 -6.36
C LEU A 17 2.64 -1.66 -7.78
N GLN A 18 1.77 -1.68 -8.78
CA GLN A 18 2.18 -1.65 -10.19
C GLN A 18 3.05 -0.41 -10.50
N LEU A 19 2.62 0.78 -10.06
CA LEU A 19 3.37 2.02 -10.28
C LEU A 19 4.76 2.02 -9.60
N LEU A 20 4.85 1.43 -8.41
CA LEU A 20 6.10 1.32 -7.66
C LEU A 20 7.06 0.29 -8.27
N GLU A 21 6.54 -0.83 -8.74
CA GLU A 21 7.32 -1.85 -9.44
C GLU A 21 7.88 -1.29 -10.75
N GLU A 22 7.05 -0.62 -11.56
CA GLU A 22 7.50 0.04 -12.79
C GLU A 22 8.62 1.06 -12.51
N ALA A 23 8.52 1.81 -11.41
CA ALA A 23 9.55 2.75 -10.98
C ALA A 23 10.86 2.03 -10.56
N GLN A 24 10.78 0.92 -9.82
CA GLN A 24 11.95 0.13 -9.45
C GLN A 24 12.63 -0.50 -10.66
N VAL A 25 11.85 -1.05 -11.61
CA VAL A 25 12.38 -1.60 -12.87
C VAL A 25 13.11 -0.53 -13.69
N ARG A 26 12.67 0.72 -13.63
CA ARG A 26 13.36 1.88 -14.22
C ARG A 26 14.58 2.34 -13.42
N GLY A 27 14.90 1.70 -12.29
CA GLY A 27 16.02 2.05 -11.42
C GLY A 27 15.75 3.23 -10.48
N GLN A 28 14.49 3.66 -10.32
CA GLN A 28 14.16 4.68 -9.33
C GLN A 28 14.23 4.08 -7.93
N VAL A 29 14.86 4.82 -7.01
CA VAL A 29 14.97 4.45 -5.58
C VAL A 29 13.99 5.26 -4.72
N ARG A 30 13.60 6.44 -5.21
CA ARG A 30 12.76 7.39 -4.48
C ARG A 30 11.58 7.81 -5.33
N ILE A 31 10.48 8.13 -4.65
CA ILE A 31 9.27 8.67 -5.22
C ILE A 31 9.54 10.09 -5.72
N ASP A 32 9.32 10.35 -7.00
CA ASP A 32 9.33 11.70 -7.56
C ASP A 32 7.93 12.36 -7.47
N GLY A 33 7.82 13.61 -7.91
CA GLY A 33 6.55 14.35 -7.91
C GLY A 33 5.43 13.66 -8.68
N PRO A 34 5.64 13.30 -9.97
CA PRO A 34 4.64 12.61 -10.77
C PRO A 34 4.18 11.26 -10.19
N LEU A 35 5.12 10.44 -9.71
CA LEU A 35 4.82 9.15 -9.09
C LEU A 35 4.07 9.35 -7.77
N GLY A 36 4.51 10.29 -6.93
CA GLY A 36 3.85 10.63 -5.67
C GLY A 36 2.41 11.12 -5.87
N ALA A 37 2.18 11.98 -6.87
CA ALA A 37 0.84 12.45 -7.20
C ALA A 37 -0.07 11.32 -7.70
N SER A 38 0.46 10.38 -8.47
CA SER A 38 -0.28 9.22 -8.97
C SER A 38 -0.63 8.25 -7.83
N LEU A 39 0.33 7.92 -6.98
CA LEU A 39 0.12 7.05 -5.82
C LEU A 39 -0.90 7.63 -4.85
N ARG A 40 -0.83 8.94 -4.59
CA ARG A 40 -1.79 9.62 -3.71
C ARG A 40 -3.23 9.42 -4.17
N ARG A 41 -3.53 9.59 -5.47
CA ARG A 41 -4.90 9.39 -6.01
C ARG A 41 -5.41 7.98 -5.78
N HIS A 42 -4.54 6.98 -5.92
CA HIS A 42 -4.92 5.59 -5.71
C HIS A 42 -5.08 5.26 -4.21
N LEU A 43 -4.23 5.79 -3.33
CA LEU A 43 -4.36 5.64 -1.87
C LEU A 43 -5.64 6.29 -1.35
N GLU A 44 -5.97 7.50 -1.80
CA GLU A 44 -7.24 8.17 -1.46
C GLU A 44 -8.44 7.31 -1.88
N ARG A 45 -8.38 6.69 -3.05
CA ARG A 45 -9.42 5.75 -3.53
C ARG A 45 -9.48 4.45 -2.72
N ALA A 46 -8.38 4.02 -2.12
CA ALA A 46 -8.34 2.92 -1.17
C ALA A 46 -8.91 3.31 0.22
N GLY A 47 -9.23 4.59 0.43
CA GLY A 47 -9.66 5.12 1.72
C GLY A 47 -8.49 5.39 2.68
N VAL A 48 -7.26 5.43 2.16
CA VAL A 48 -6.05 5.75 2.91
C VAL A 48 -5.73 7.22 2.65
N ILE A 49 -5.97 8.06 3.66
CA ILE A 49 -5.54 9.45 3.61
C ILE A 49 -4.04 9.46 3.89
N ALA A 50 -3.23 9.63 2.84
CA ALA A 50 -1.81 9.86 3.00
C ALA A 50 -1.60 11.28 3.55
N ASP A 51 -1.69 11.40 4.88
CA ASP A 51 -1.40 12.67 5.60
C ASP A 51 0.06 13.10 5.36
N HIS A 52 0.93 12.11 5.09
CA HIS A 52 2.35 12.32 4.84
C HIS A 52 2.68 12.42 3.35
N ARG A 53 3.55 13.38 3.01
CA ARG A 53 4.09 13.58 1.66
C ARG A 53 4.85 12.33 1.19
N LEU A 54 4.42 11.77 0.05
CA LEU A 54 5.05 10.58 -0.55
C LEU A 54 6.34 10.93 -1.30
N GLU A 55 6.45 12.14 -1.84
CA GLU A 55 7.62 12.58 -2.59
C GLU A 55 8.90 12.50 -1.74
N GLY A 56 9.97 11.98 -2.33
CA GLY A 56 11.27 11.81 -1.68
C GLY A 56 11.37 10.58 -0.77
N ARG A 57 10.25 9.88 -0.48
CA ARG A 57 10.28 8.60 0.23
C ARG A 57 10.94 7.53 -0.62
N ARG A 58 11.58 6.55 0.03
CA ARG A 58 12.13 5.37 -0.64
C ARG A 58 11.00 4.46 -1.11
N ILE A 59 11.09 3.96 -2.33
CA ILE A 59 10.06 3.09 -2.92
C ILE A 59 9.87 1.83 -2.06
N ASP A 60 10.93 1.18 -1.59
CA ASP A 60 10.83 -0.01 -0.72
C ASP A 60 10.01 0.25 0.55
N ARG A 61 10.16 1.43 1.17
CA ARG A 61 9.40 1.79 2.38
C ARG A 61 7.93 2.04 2.09
N VAL A 62 7.62 2.58 0.92
CA VAL A 62 6.22 2.79 0.51
C VAL A 62 5.58 1.45 0.13
N LEU A 63 6.33 0.51 -0.44
CA LEU A 63 5.89 -0.86 -0.68
C LEU A 63 5.52 -1.58 0.63
N ASP A 64 6.41 -1.53 1.64
CA ASP A 64 6.12 -2.07 2.98
C ASP A 64 4.81 -1.52 3.56
N ASP A 65 4.60 -0.20 3.49
CA ASP A 65 3.38 0.43 3.98
C ASP A 65 2.12 -0.08 3.23
N ILE A 66 2.20 -0.24 1.91
CA ILE A 66 1.09 -0.76 1.11
C ILE A 66 0.79 -2.22 1.45
N PHE A 67 1.81 -3.06 1.64
CA PHE A 67 1.61 -4.44 2.06
C PHE A 67 0.98 -4.54 3.45
N ALA A 68 1.40 -3.69 4.40
CA ALA A 68 0.77 -3.60 5.72
C ALA A 68 -0.72 -3.19 5.61
N LEU A 69 -1.06 -2.26 4.72
CA LEU A 69 -2.45 -1.85 4.46
C LEU A 69 -3.28 -2.97 3.81
N GLN A 70 -2.69 -3.74 2.90
CA GLN A 70 -3.35 -4.91 2.32
C GLN A 70 -3.60 -6.00 3.38
N ALA A 71 -2.61 -6.30 4.23
CA ALA A 71 -2.74 -7.28 5.32
C ALA A 71 -3.89 -6.92 6.27
N GLN A 72 -3.94 -5.65 6.71
CA GLN A 72 -5.04 -5.12 7.52
C GLN A 72 -6.40 -5.27 6.82
N LEU A 73 -6.48 -4.98 5.52
CA LEU A 73 -7.72 -5.13 4.75
C LEU A 73 -8.17 -6.59 4.64
N LEU A 74 -7.24 -7.54 4.51
CA LEU A 74 -7.52 -8.97 4.51
C LEU A 74 -7.88 -9.52 5.90
N GLY A 75 -7.83 -8.70 6.95
CA GLY A 75 -8.01 -9.15 8.33
C GLY A 75 -6.87 -10.03 8.82
N GLN A 76 -5.73 -10.01 8.12
CA GLN A 76 -4.48 -10.59 8.58
C GLN A 76 -3.77 -9.52 9.40
N ASP A 77 -4.17 -9.39 10.65
CA ASP A 77 -3.38 -8.64 11.60
C ASP A 77 -2.05 -9.39 11.80
N PRO A 78 -0.88 -8.75 11.61
CA PRO A 78 0.41 -9.39 11.82
C PRO A 78 0.66 -9.82 13.28
N GLU A 79 -0.25 -9.51 14.23
CA GLU A 79 -0.11 -9.89 15.64
C GLU A 79 -0.73 -11.26 16.01
N ASP A 80 -1.47 -11.96 15.14
CA ASP A 80 -2.15 -13.20 15.54
C ASP A 80 -1.28 -14.49 15.47
N SER A 81 -0.08 -14.42 14.91
CA SER A 81 0.76 -15.63 14.75
C SER A 81 1.64 -15.98 15.96
N ARG A 82 1.54 -15.24 17.09
CA ARG A 82 2.40 -15.45 18.28
C ARG A 82 1.73 -16.04 19.52
N HIS A 83 0.42 -16.32 19.51
CA HIS A 83 -0.28 -16.78 20.73
C HIS A 83 -1.03 -18.12 20.62
N HIS A 84 -0.61 -19.03 19.74
CA HIS A 84 -1.12 -20.41 19.76
C HIS A 84 0.01 -21.44 19.88
N ASN A 85 0.76 -21.38 20.99
CA ASN A 85 1.48 -22.55 21.48
C ASN A 85 1.57 -22.51 23.01
N GLY A 86 0.67 -23.23 23.67
CA GLY A 86 0.73 -23.40 25.12
C GLY A 86 -0.63 -23.66 25.76
N SER A 87 -1.21 -24.84 25.50
CA SER A 87 -1.93 -25.57 26.55
C SER A 87 -1.97 -27.06 26.26
#